data_AF-A0A858X164-F1
#
_entry.id   AF-A0A858X164-F1
#
_cell.length_a   1.000
_cell.length_b   1.000
_cell.length_c   1.000
_cell.angle_alpha   90.00
_cell.angle_beta   90.00
_cell.angle_gamma   90.00
#
_symmetry.space_group_name_H-M   'P 1'
#
loop_
_entity.id
_entity.type
_entity.pdbx_description
1 polymer ?
#
loop_
_entity_poly.entity_id
_entity_poly.type
_entity_poly.pdbx_seq_one_letter_code
_entity_poly.pdbx_strand_id
1 'polypeptide(L)'
;MAEDYLSAAHRHFEDAELLREQARLDNAGHHYGIAGECAVKAVCIEEDGSRPNKHFDPDVKRDLRDAAIPNLSGLKGQRILAVLSGLFAGWSVHDRYTAPGYTPSAQVDQWRTDAERVLRLMQGF
;
A
#
# COMPACT_ATOMS: atom_id res chain seq x y z
N MET A 1 -9.14 -20.17 3.70
CA MET A 1 -9.33 -19.52 2.39
C MET A 1 -8.01 -18.84 2.04
N ALA A 2 -7.54 -18.91 0.80
CA ALA A 2 -6.28 -18.27 0.43
C ALA A 2 -6.48 -16.74 0.32
N GLU A 3 -5.52 -15.96 0.80
CA GLU A 3 -5.55 -14.50 0.70
C GLU A 3 -5.35 -14.06 -0.77
N ASP A 4 -6.28 -13.26 -1.29
CA ASP A 4 -6.22 -12.61 -2.61
C ASP A 4 -5.88 -11.13 -2.44
N TYR A 5 -4.58 -10.85 -2.37
CA TYR A 5 -4.07 -9.51 -2.14
C TYR A 5 -4.29 -8.56 -3.33
N LEU A 6 -4.32 -9.06 -4.56
CA LEU A 6 -4.56 -8.20 -5.72
C LEU A 6 -6.01 -7.69 -5.73
N SER A 7 -6.98 -8.58 -5.53
CA SER A 7 -8.39 -8.21 -5.40
C SER A 7 -8.62 -7.29 -4.19
N ALA A 8 -7.97 -7.56 -3.06
CA ALA A 8 -8.03 -6.68 -1.90
C ALA A 8 -7.48 -5.27 -2.20
N ALA A 9 -6.35 -5.17 -2.90
CA ALA A 9 -5.75 -3.88 -3.26
C ALA A 9 -6.71 -3.02 -4.09
N HIS A 10 -7.38 -3.61 -5.08
CA HIS A 10 -8.38 -2.92 -5.90
C HIS A 10 -9.58 -2.45 -5.08
N ARG A 11 -10.20 -3.33 -4.27
CA ARG A 11 -11.34 -2.96 -3.43
C ARG A 11 -11.01 -1.84 -2.45
N HIS A 12 -9.85 -1.91 -1.80
CA HIS A 12 -9.43 -0.86 -0.87
C HIS A 12 -9.20 0.48 -1.58
N PHE A 13 -8.64 0.48 -2.79
CA PHE A 13 -8.47 1.72 -3.56
C PHE A 13 -9.81 2.32 -3.98
N GLU A 14 -10.75 1.50 -4.46
CA GLU A 14 -12.10 1.94 -4.83
C GLU A 14 -12.86 2.51 -3.62
N ASP A 15 -12.81 1.84 -2.47
CA ASP A 15 -13.39 2.33 -1.22
C ASP A 15 -12.76 3.67 -0.79
N ALA A 16 -11.44 3.82 -0.96
CA ALA A 16 -10.73 5.06 -0.65
C ALA A 16 -11.21 6.23 -1.52
N GLU A 17 -11.42 6.02 -2.83
CA GLU A 17 -11.96 7.06 -3.71
C GLU A 17 -13.35 7.50 -3.26
N LEU A 18 -14.24 6.56 -2.94
CA LEU A 18 -15.59 6.86 -2.44
C LEU A 18 -15.56 7.66 -1.12
N LEU A 19 -14.68 7.28 -0.20
CA LEU A 19 -14.50 7.99 1.07
C LEU A 19 -13.94 9.40 0.87
N ARG A 20 -12.97 9.56 -0.05
CA ARG A 20 -12.38 10.85 -0.37
C ARG A 20 -13.41 11.80 -0.98
N GLU A 21 -14.24 11.32 -1.89
CA GLU A 21 -15.36 12.08 -2.48
C GLU A 21 -16.37 12.55 -1.42
N GLN A 22 -16.56 11.77 -0.36
CA GLN A 22 -17.40 12.12 0.79
C GLN A 22 -16.65 12.92 1.88
N ALA A 23 -15.44 13.41 1.61
CA ALA A 23 -14.59 14.13 2.55
C ALA A 23 -14.26 13.35 3.85
N ARG A 24 -14.32 12.01 3.82
CA ARG A 24 -13.91 11.11 4.92
C ARG A 24 -12.41 10.83 4.87
N LEU A 25 -11.61 11.90 4.99
CA LEU A 25 -10.19 11.92 4.65
C LEU A 25 -9.32 10.92 5.44
N ASP A 26 -9.51 10.80 6.75
CA ASP A 26 -8.71 9.84 7.55
C ASP A 26 -8.92 8.40 7.08
N ASN A 27 -10.19 8.04 6.83
CA ASN A 27 -10.55 6.70 6.35
C ASN A 27 -10.09 6.48 4.91
N ALA A 28 -10.21 7.49 4.05
CA ALA A 28 -9.68 7.42 2.68
C ALA A 28 -8.18 7.16 2.71
N GLY A 29 -7.44 7.95 3.51
CA GLY A 29 -6.00 7.78 3.71
C GLY A 29 -5.61 6.40 4.23
N HIS A 30 -6.37 5.88 5.20
CA HIS A 30 -6.18 4.52 5.70
C HIS A 30 -6.33 3.48 4.58
N HIS A 31 -7.42 3.55 3.80
CA HIS A 31 -7.68 2.62 2.71
C HIS A 31 -6.64 2.71 1.58
N TYR A 32 -6.11 3.89 1.23
CA TYR A 32 -5.02 4.01 0.27
C TYR A 32 -3.75 3.27 0.71
N GLY A 33 -3.38 3.40 2.00
CA GLY A 33 -2.21 2.68 2.52
C GLY A 33 -2.40 1.16 2.53
N ILE A 34 -3.59 0.68 2.89
CA ILE A 34 -3.91 -0.75 2.81
C ILE A 34 -3.89 -1.24 1.35
N ALA A 35 -4.40 -0.45 0.39
CA ALA A 35 -4.33 -0.78 -1.03
C ALA A 35 -2.88 -0.93 -1.50
N GLY A 36 -2.00 -0.01 -1.13
CA GLY A 36 -0.57 -0.08 -1.40
C GLY A 36 0.09 -1.30 -0.78
N GLU A 37 -0.22 -1.61 0.48
CA GLU A 37 0.28 -2.82 1.16
C GLU A 37 -0.10 -4.09 0.43
N CYS A 38 -1.39 -4.25 0.13
CA CYS A 38 -1.88 -5.42 -0.57
C CYS A 38 -1.23 -5.56 -1.95
N ALA A 39 -1.04 -4.46 -2.69
CA ALA A 39 -0.37 -4.49 -3.98
C ALA A 39 1.10 -4.96 -3.88
N VAL A 40 1.85 -4.49 -2.87
CA VAL A 40 3.24 -4.96 -2.66
C VAL A 40 3.27 -6.44 -2.28
N LYS A 41 2.37 -6.90 -1.40
CA LYS A 41 2.25 -8.33 -1.05
C LYS A 41 1.91 -9.20 -2.24
N ALA A 42 1.08 -8.71 -3.17
CA ALA A 42 0.76 -9.42 -4.40
C ALA A 42 2.00 -9.63 -5.29
N VAL A 43 2.87 -8.62 -5.44
CA VAL A 43 4.14 -8.79 -6.17
C VAL A 43 5.07 -9.79 -5.49
N CYS A 44 5.16 -9.78 -4.16
CA CYS A 44 5.96 -10.76 -3.44
C CYS A 44 5.50 -12.19 -3.79
N ILE A 45 4.19 -12.45 -3.70
CA ILE A 45 3.62 -13.75 -4.06
C ILE A 45 3.90 -14.11 -5.52
N GLU A 46 3.80 -13.15 -6.45
CA GLU A 46 4.03 -13.39 -7.88
C GLU A 46 5.51 -13.71 -8.19
N GLU A 47 6.45 -13.01 -7.56
CA GLU A 47 7.88 -13.08 -7.90
C GLU A 47 8.60 -14.23 -7.19
N ASP A 48 8.28 -14.52 -5.92
CA ASP A 48 9.00 -15.52 -5.12
C ASP A 48 8.09 -16.45 -4.29
N GLY A 49 6.77 -16.24 -4.34
CA GLY A 49 5.80 -17.02 -3.57
C GLY A 49 5.73 -16.66 -2.08
N SER A 50 6.51 -15.67 -1.62
CA SER A 50 6.50 -15.23 -0.22
C SER A 50 5.18 -14.56 0.13
N ARG A 51 4.74 -14.75 1.37
CA ARG A 51 3.48 -14.21 1.91
C ARG A 51 3.76 -13.37 3.15
N PRO A 52 4.23 -12.12 3.00
CA PRO A 52 4.45 -11.24 4.13
C PRO A 52 3.13 -11.04 4.89
N ASN A 53 3.10 -11.41 6.17
CA ASN A 53 1.89 -11.33 7.00
C ASN A 53 1.82 -10.09 7.90
N LYS A 54 2.87 -9.26 7.91
CA LYS A 54 2.92 -8.00 8.66
C LYS A 54 2.30 -6.86 7.87
N HIS A 55 1.74 -5.89 8.57
CA HIS A 55 1.22 -4.65 7.99
C HIS A 55 2.33 -3.62 7.77
N PHE A 56 2.09 -2.66 6.89
CA PHE A 56 2.90 -1.46 6.77
C PHE A 56 2.79 -0.70 8.11
N ASP A 57 3.91 -0.48 8.76
CA ASP A 57 4.04 0.35 9.95
C ASP A 57 5.11 1.39 9.62
N PRO A 58 5.05 2.61 10.19
CA PRO A 58 6.16 3.56 10.12
C PRO A 58 7.53 2.93 10.42
N ASP A 59 7.60 1.97 11.35
CA ASP A 59 8.83 1.21 11.65
C ASP A 59 8.97 -0.10 10.83
N VAL A 60 7.88 -0.60 10.21
CA VAL A 60 7.81 -1.83 9.38
C VAL A 60 8.00 -1.56 7.88
N LYS A 61 8.21 -0.31 7.45
CA LYS A 61 8.88 -0.05 6.16
C LYS A 61 10.19 -0.83 6.07
N ARG A 62 10.84 -1.08 7.21
CA ARG A 62 11.97 -2.00 7.31
C ARG A 62 11.57 -3.46 7.14
N ASP A 63 10.50 -3.99 7.73
CA ASP A 63 10.20 -5.42 7.56
C ASP A 63 9.68 -5.77 6.16
N LEU A 64 9.02 -4.88 5.43
CA LEU A 64 8.79 -5.12 3.99
C LEU A 64 10.06 -5.02 3.18
N ARG A 65 10.94 -4.08 3.54
CA ARG A 65 12.27 -4.00 2.97
C ARG A 65 13.09 -5.28 3.27
N ASP A 66 12.93 -5.88 4.44
CA ASP A 66 13.75 -7.01 4.88
C ASP A 66 13.13 -8.34 4.43
N ALA A 67 11.80 -8.44 4.37
CA ALA A 67 11.07 -9.65 4.00
C ALA A 67 10.84 -9.79 2.49
N ALA A 68 10.70 -8.69 1.73
CA ALA A 68 10.45 -8.73 0.30
C ALA A 68 11.72 -8.60 -0.55
N ILE A 69 12.66 -7.71 -0.18
CA ILE A 69 13.79 -7.33 -1.06
C ILE A 69 14.76 -8.47 -1.40
N PRO A 70 15.10 -9.41 -0.48
CA PRO A 70 16.09 -10.44 -0.80
C PRO A 70 15.74 -11.28 -2.03
N ASN A 71 14.47 -11.37 -2.40
CA ASN A 71 13.97 -12.27 -3.43
C ASN A 71 13.27 -11.57 -4.61
N LEU A 72 13.02 -10.26 -4.53
CA LEU A 72 12.44 -9.45 -5.61
C LEU A 72 13.48 -9.16 -6.71
N SER A 73 13.84 -10.18 -7.48
CA SER A 73 14.90 -10.12 -8.50
C SER A 73 14.39 -9.88 -9.93
N GLY A 74 13.10 -10.12 -10.20
CA GLY A 74 12.50 -9.90 -11.52
C GLY A 74 12.21 -8.42 -11.81
N LEU A 75 11.80 -8.13 -13.05
CA LEU A 75 11.58 -6.75 -13.51
C LEU A 75 10.50 -6.02 -12.70
N LYS A 76 9.42 -6.71 -12.33
CA LYS A 76 8.36 -6.15 -11.47
C LYS A 76 8.88 -5.90 -10.06
N GLY A 77 9.63 -6.86 -9.50
CA GLY A 77 10.31 -6.71 -8.22
C GLY A 77 11.19 -5.46 -8.19
N GLN A 78 12.12 -5.32 -9.14
CA GLN A 78 13.01 -4.16 -9.23
C GLN A 78 12.27 -2.82 -9.38
N ARG A 79 11.19 -2.79 -10.18
CA ARG A 79 10.35 -1.58 -10.33
C ARG A 79 9.67 -1.20 -9.02
N ILE A 80 9.20 -2.17 -8.24
CA ILE A 80 8.67 -1.93 -6.90
C ILE A 80 9.77 -1.45 -5.96
N LEU A 81 10.94 -2.10 -5.93
CA LEU A 81 12.07 -1.68 -5.10
C LEU A 81 12.46 -0.22 -5.33
N ALA A 82 12.48 0.20 -6.59
CA ALA A 82 12.84 1.56 -6.98
C ALA A 82 11.85 2.63 -6.47
N VAL A 83 10.60 2.24 -6.20
CA VAL A 83 9.58 3.18 -5.73
C VAL A 83 9.30 3.05 -4.24
N LEU A 84 9.51 1.89 -3.63
CA LEU A 84 9.24 1.62 -2.21
C LEU A 84 9.89 2.64 -1.27
N SER A 85 11.10 3.12 -1.59
CA SER A 85 11.75 4.19 -0.84
C SER A 85 11.02 5.52 -1.06
N GLY A 86 10.10 5.86 -0.16
CA GLY A 86 9.42 7.14 -0.15
C GLY A 86 7.89 7.06 -0.24
N LEU A 87 7.32 5.90 -0.63
CA LEU A 87 5.87 5.72 -0.63
C LEU A 87 5.31 5.74 0.79
N PHE A 88 4.09 6.23 0.91
CA PHE A 88 3.31 6.27 2.13
C PHE A 88 4.06 6.96 3.27
N ALA A 89 4.79 8.03 2.97
CA ALA A 89 5.45 8.85 3.99
C ALA A 89 4.40 9.36 4.99
N GLY A 90 4.68 9.21 6.29
CA GLY A 90 3.77 9.60 7.36
C GLY A 90 2.53 8.72 7.57
N TRP A 91 2.32 7.68 6.75
CA TRP A 91 1.19 6.77 6.93
C TRP A 91 1.48 5.72 8.01
N SER A 92 0.49 5.42 8.85
CA SER A 92 0.54 4.30 9.78
C SER A 92 -0.77 3.52 9.77
N VAL A 93 -0.69 2.19 9.84
CA VAL A 93 -1.87 1.35 10.06
C VAL A 93 -2.57 1.72 11.38
N HIS A 94 -1.83 2.28 12.35
CA HIS A 94 -2.36 2.71 13.66
C HIS A 94 -3.20 3.99 13.58
N ASP A 95 -3.15 4.73 12.47
CA ASP A 95 -3.97 5.93 12.27
C ASP A 95 -5.47 5.60 12.34
N ARG A 96 -5.85 4.32 12.17
CA ARG A 96 -7.23 3.83 12.38
C ARG A 96 -7.78 4.05 13.80
N TYR A 97 -6.92 4.27 14.78
CA TYR A 97 -7.29 4.48 16.19
C TYR A 97 -7.11 5.92 16.66
N THR A 98 -6.61 6.81 15.80
CA THR A 98 -6.45 8.22 16.17
C THR A 98 -7.81 8.92 16.15
N ALA A 99 -7.89 10.08 16.81
CA ALA A 99 -9.09 10.89 16.76
C ALA A 99 -9.33 11.39 15.31
N PRO A 100 -10.60 11.45 14.85
CA PRO A 100 -10.91 11.90 13.50
C PRO A 100 -10.55 13.37 13.27
N GLY A 101 -10.34 13.73 12.01
CA GLY A 101 -10.03 15.08 11.55
C GLY A 101 -8.54 15.43 11.58
N TYR A 102 -7.66 14.43 11.63
CA TYR A 102 -6.22 14.65 11.78
C TYR A 102 -5.47 14.72 10.44
N THR A 103 -5.96 14.04 9.41
CA THR A 103 -5.23 13.87 8.14
C THR A 103 -5.51 15.03 7.18
N PRO A 104 -4.50 15.83 6.79
CA PRO A 104 -4.67 16.89 5.80
C PRO A 104 -4.97 16.31 4.41
N SER A 105 -5.79 17.00 3.61
CA SER A 105 -6.12 16.57 2.24
C SER A 105 -4.89 16.32 1.37
N ALA A 106 -3.88 17.20 1.45
CA ALA A 106 -2.62 17.04 0.73
C ALA A 106 -1.89 15.72 1.07
N GLN A 107 -2.00 15.26 2.32
CA GLN A 107 -1.42 14.00 2.75
C GLN A 107 -2.20 12.80 2.18
N VAL A 108 -3.53 12.89 2.14
CA VAL A 108 -4.38 11.89 1.49
C VAL A 108 -4.10 11.81 -0.01
N ASP A 109 -3.96 12.94 -0.69
CA ASP A 109 -3.65 13.00 -2.13
C ASP A 109 -2.28 12.39 -2.45
N GLN A 110 -1.31 12.56 -1.56
CA GLN A 110 -0.01 11.89 -1.67
C GLN A 110 -0.17 10.38 -1.55
N TRP A 111 -0.87 9.88 -0.53
CA TRP A 111 -1.09 8.44 -0.36
C TRP A 111 -1.90 7.81 -1.48
N ARG A 112 -2.87 8.55 -2.04
CA ARG A 112 -3.59 8.16 -3.26
C ARG A 112 -2.63 7.96 -4.44
N THR A 113 -1.76 8.93 -4.68
CA THR A 113 -0.75 8.88 -5.75
C THR A 113 0.20 7.69 -5.55
N ASP A 114 0.60 7.44 -4.31
CA ASP A 114 1.47 6.32 -3.96
C ASP A 114 0.79 4.97 -4.23
N ALA A 115 -0.47 4.81 -3.80
CA ALA A 115 -1.26 3.60 -4.05
C ALA A 115 -1.48 3.35 -5.55
N GLU A 116 -1.84 4.37 -6.30
CA GLU A 116 -2.01 4.29 -7.75
C GLU A 116 -0.70 3.86 -8.45
N ARG A 117 0.45 4.40 -8.00
CA ARG A 117 1.76 4.04 -8.55
C ARG A 117 2.08 2.56 -8.36
N VAL A 118 1.81 1.99 -7.19
CA VAL A 118 2.07 0.56 -6.94
C VAL A 118 1.08 -0.32 -7.73
N LEU A 119 -0.20 0.05 -7.77
CA LEU A 119 -1.22 -0.68 -8.55
C LEU A 119 -0.89 -0.72 -10.04
N ARG A 120 -0.41 0.39 -10.62
CA ARG A 120 0.02 0.42 -12.03
C ARG A 120 1.19 -0.50 -12.32
N LEU A 121 2.08 -0.75 -11.35
CA LEU A 121 3.18 -1.70 -11.50
C LEU A 121 2.70 -3.16 -11.53
N MET A 122 1.58 -3.46 -10.86
CA MET A 122 0.93 -4.78 -10.93
C MET A 122 0.33 -5.07 -12.30
N GLN A 123 -0.29 -4.06 -12.93
CA GLN A 123 -1.11 -4.25 -14.13
C GLN A 123 -0.31 -4.53 -15.41
N GLY A 124 1.02 -4.41 -15.39
CA GLY A 124 1.87 -4.67 -16.55
C GLY A 124 1.64 -3.67 -17.69
N PHE A 125 2.52 -2.67 -17.80
CA PHE A 125 2.73 -1.96 -19.05
C PHE A 125 3.90 -2.60 -19.79
#